data_AF-A0A843J7L5-F1
#
_entry.id   AF-A0A843J7L5-F1
#
_cell.length_a   1.000
_cell.length_b   1.000
_cell.length_c   1.000
_cell.angle_alpha   90.00
_cell.angle_beta   90.00
_cell.angle_gamma   90.00
#
_symmetry.space_group_name_H-M   'P 1'
#
loop_
_entity.id
_entity.type
_entity.pdbx_description
1 polymer ?
#
loop_
_entity_poly.entity_id
_entity_poly.type
_entity_poly.pdbx_seq_one_letter_code
_entity_poly.pdbx_strand_id
1 'polypeptide(L)' 'MYRPCCTAEADIGMLYYMTDCDGTGGRLKKEPQDFVVEEVADEHPRSENGRYTIADITSTNWETNRLIRLLSRSMRISRE' A
#
# COMPACT_ATOMS: atom_id res chain seq x y z
N MET A 1 -13.30 26.34 -12.67
CA MET A 1 -13.41 25.74 -14.03
C MET A 1 -12.63 24.44 -13.98
N TYR A 2 -13.17 23.33 -14.48
CA TYR A 2 -12.47 22.03 -14.47
C TYR A 2 -11.46 21.96 -15.62
N ARG A 3 -10.31 21.30 -15.40
CA ARG A 3 -9.29 21.08 -16.44
C ARG A 3 -9.47 19.68 -17.05
N PRO A 4 -9.62 19.54 -18.38
CA PRO A 4 -9.66 18.22 -19.01
C PRO A 4 -8.41 17.40 -18.70
N CYS A 5 -8.60 16.11 -18.42
CA CYS A 5 -7.53 15.14 -18.28
C CYS A 5 -7.01 14.74 -19.67
N CYS A 6 -5.72 14.93 -19.92
CA CYS A 6 -5.07 14.60 -21.19
C CYS A 6 -4.00 13.50 -21.03
N THR A 7 -4.04 12.77 -19.91
CA THR A 7 -3.16 11.63 -19.62
C THR A 7 -3.92 10.32 -19.87
N ALA A 8 -3.24 9.18 -19.71
CA ALA A 8 -3.86 7.85 -19.77
C ALA A 8 -4.94 7.61 -18.69
N GLU A 9 -5.06 8.49 -17.69
CA GLU A 9 -6.09 8.39 -16.66
C GLU A 9 -7.50 8.63 -17.24
N ALA A 10 -7.60 9.33 -18.38
CA ALA A 10 -8.85 9.48 -19.11
C ALA A 10 -9.39 8.13 -19.62
N ASP A 11 -8.51 7.19 -19.97
CA ASP A 11 -8.89 5.86 -20.48
C ASP A 11 -9.56 4.99 -19.40
N ILE A 12 -9.32 5.30 -18.12
CA ILE A 12 -9.96 4.65 -16.96
C ILE A 12 -11.12 5.47 -16.38
N GLY A 13 -11.56 6.51 -17.07
CA GLY A 13 -12.74 7.30 -16.70
C GLY A 13 -12.46 8.56 -15.86
N MET A 14 -11.20 8.89 -15.58
CA MET A 14 -10.85 10.14 -14.90
C MET A 14 -10.71 11.28 -15.92
N LEU A 15 -11.83 11.91 -16.28
CA LEU A 15 -11.90 12.83 -17.42
C LEU A 15 -11.48 14.28 -17.12
N TYR A 16 -11.50 14.70 -15.86
CA TYR A 16 -11.24 16.08 -15.47
C TYR A 16 -10.52 16.17 -14.13
N TYR A 17 -9.68 17.19 -13.98
CA TYR A 17 -9.09 17.61 -12.71
C TYR A 17 -9.90 18.75 -12.09
N MET A 18 -9.96 18.77 -10.74
CA MET A 18 -10.67 19.79 -9.96
C MET A 18 -10.07 21.18 -10.14
N THR A 19 -8.75 21.28 -10.33
CA THR A 19 -7.99 22.53 -10.40
C THR A 19 -7.45 22.76 -11.81
N ASP A 20 -7.29 24.02 -12.19
CA ASP A 20 -6.73 24.46 -13.48
C ASP A 20 -5.22 24.73 -13.44
N CYS A 21 -4.60 24.74 -12.25
CA CYS A 21 -3.17 24.92 -12.06
C CYS A 21 -2.34 23.85 -12.79
N ASP A 22 -1.11 24.21 -13.16
CA ASP A 22 -0.16 23.27 -13.73
C ASP A 22 0.36 22.27 -12.69
N GLY A 23 0.64 21.06 -13.17
CA GLY A 23 1.25 20.01 -12.36
C GLY A 23 2.67 20.40 -11.95
N THR A 24 3.11 19.87 -10.81
CA THR A 24 4.45 20.18 -10.25
C THR A 24 5.61 19.58 -11.04
N GLY A 25 5.35 18.64 -11.95
CA GLY A 25 6.37 18.01 -12.82
C GLY A 25 7.37 17.10 -12.10
N GLY A 26 7.18 16.85 -10.80
CA GLY A 26 8.06 16.01 -9.98
C GLY A 26 7.91 14.51 -10.27
N ARG A 27 8.81 13.71 -9.67
CA ARG A 27 8.73 12.24 -9.67
C ARG A 27 8.47 11.75 -8.26
N LEU A 28 7.48 10.86 -8.11
CA LEU A 28 7.20 10.16 -6.86
C LEU A 28 7.86 8.79 -6.85
N LYS A 29 8.04 8.21 -5.65
CA LYS A 29 8.56 6.84 -5.45
C LYS A 29 9.91 6.59 -6.11
N LYS A 30 10.84 7.55 -6.03
CA LYS A 30 12.18 7.40 -6.61
C LYS A 30 13.01 6.41 -5.80
N GLU A 31 13.00 6.55 -4.48
CA GLU A 31 13.55 5.60 -3.52
C GLU A 31 12.43 5.04 -2.62
N PRO A 32 12.60 3.86 -2.01
CA PRO A 32 11.58 3.27 -1.13
C PRO A 32 11.13 4.19 0.01
N GLN A 33 12.05 4.96 0.60
CA GLN A 33 11.75 5.89 1.69
C GLN A 33 10.94 7.13 1.25
N ASP A 34 10.82 7.42 -0.06
CA ASP A 34 10.02 8.54 -0.56
C ASP A 34 8.51 8.26 -0.47
N PHE A 35 8.12 7.02 -0.14
CA PHE A 35 6.74 6.60 -0.06
C PHE A 35 6.53 5.66 1.12
N VAL A 36 6.09 6.22 2.24
CA VAL A 36 5.81 5.49 3.49
C VAL A 36 4.30 5.38 3.66
N VAL A 37 3.84 4.18 4.02
CA VAL A 37 2.43 3.89 4.31
C VAL A 37 2.37 3.24 5.68
N GLU A 38 1.51 3.77 6.54
CA GLU A 38 1.12 3.15 7.81
C GLU A 38 -0.35 2.73 7.69
N GLU A 39 -0.63 1.45 7.96
CA GLU A 39 -2.00 0.94 7.97
C GLU A 39 -2.72 1.39 9.24
N VAL A 40 -3.94 1.89 9.09
CA VAL A 40 -4.83 2.19 10.21
C VAL A 40 -5.76 1.00 10.39
N ALA A 41 -5.43 0.14 11.35
CA ALA A 41 -6.22 -1.04 11.68
C ALA A 41 -7.18 -0.77 12.86
N ASP A 42 -8.31 -1.48 12.87
CA ASP A 42 -9.19 -1.52 14.03
C ASP A 42 -8.49 -2.22 15.21
N GLU A 43 -8.83 -1.82 16.44
CA GLU A 43 -8.31 -2.47 17.65
C GLU A 43 -8.84 -3.90 17.75
N HIS A 44 -7.92 -4.86 17.90
CA HIS A 44 -8.25 -6.26 18.14
C HIS A 44 -7.96 -6.59 19.62
N PRO A 45 -8.95 -7.03 20.41
CA PRO A 45 -8.73 -7.35 21.81
C PRO A 45 -7.78 -8.55 21.95
N ARG A 46 -6.76 -8.40 22.79
CA ARG A 46 -5.80 -9.47 23.06
C ARG A 46 -6.46 -10.60 23.83
N SER A 47 -6.22 -11.83 23.38
CA SER A 47 -6.66 -13.05 24.07
C SER A 47 -5.46 -13.93 24.36
N GLU A 48 -5.17 -14.19 25.65
CA GLU A 48 -3.99 -14.96 26.07
C GLU A 48 -4.01 -16.42 25.58
N ASN A 49 -5.19 -16.98 25.35
CA ASN A 49 -5.38 -18.33 24.80
C ASN A 49 -6.09 -18.30 23.44
N GLY A 50 -5.90 -17.21 22.69
CA GLY A 50 -6.48 -17.04 21.36
C GLY A 50 -5.90 -18.01 20.34
N ARG A 51 -6.70 -18.37 19.33
CA ARG A 51 -6.26 -19.21 18.20
C ARG A 51 -5.28 -18.51 17.25
N TYR A 52 -5.26 -17.18 17.27
CA TYR A 52 -4.52 -16.36 16.32
C TYR A 52 -3.43 -15.55 16.99
N THR A 53 -2.31 -15.40 16.28
CA THR A 53 -1.27 -14.42 16.59
C THR A 53 -1.39 -13.29 15.58
N ILE A 54 -1.56 -12.06 16.07
CA ILE A 54 -1.57 -10.84 15.25
C ILE A 54 -0.19 -10.19 15.40
N ALA A 55 0.38 -9.73 14.30
CA ALA A 55 1.70 -9.10 14.29
C ALA A 55 1.70 -7.91 13.33
N ASP A 56 2.25 -6.79 13.79
CA ASP A 56 2.56 -5.64 12.95
C ASP A 56 3.87 -5.89 12.22
N ILE A 57 3.86 -5.70 10.89
CA ILE A 57 5.02 -5.96 10.04
C ILE A 57 5.36 -4.70 9.26
N THR A 58 6.50 -4.11 9.59
CA THR A 58 7.12 -3.10 8.72
C THR A 58 7.94 -3.79 7.64
N SER A 59 7.66 -3.47 6.37
CA SER A 59 8.42 -3.99 5.24
C SER A 59 8.86 -2.86 4.30
N THR A 60 10.09 -2.95 3.81
CA THR A 60 10.67 -1.96 2.90
C THR A 60 11.04 -2.64 1.60
N ASN A 61 10.46 -2.18 0.48
CA ASN A 61 10.72 -2.72 -0.86
C ASN A 61 10.43 -4.24 -0.99
N TRP A 62 9.35 -4.69 -0.36
CA TRP A 62 8.85 -6.07 -0.45
C TRP A 62 7.53 -6.12 -1.20
N GLU A 63 7.34 -7.19 -1.98
CA GLU A 63 6.01 -7.60 -2.43
C GLU A 63 5.38 -8.50 -1.36
N THR A 64 4.13 -8.21 -1.01
CA THR A 64 3.43 -8.81 0.14
C THR A 64 3.35 -10.33 0.07
N ASN A 65 3.02 -10.92 -1.09
CA ASN A 65 2.93 -12.38 -1.23
C ASN A 65 4.29 -13.05 -1.06
N ARG A 66 5.37 -12.44 -1.57
CA ARG A 66 6.75 -12.92 -1.41
C ARG A 66 7.17 -12.88 0.05
N LEU A 67 6.86 -11.78 0.76
CA LEU A 67 7.14 -11.63 2.18
C LEU A 67 6.44 -12.73 2.99
N ILE A 68 5.12 -12.87 2.83
CA ILE A 68 4.32 -13.90 3.53
C ILE A 68 4.86 -15.30 3.24
N ARG A 69 5.16 -15.61 1.97
CA ARG A 69 5.70 -16.93 1.60
C ARG A 69 7.02 -17.26 2.30
N LEU A 70 7.92 -16.28 2.43
CA LEU A 70 9.20 -16.49 3.12
C LEU A 70 9.01 -16.58 4.64
N LEU A 71 8.12 -15.76 5.20
CA LEU A 71 7.78 -15.78 6.61
C LEU A 71 7.22 -17.14 7.02
N SER A 72 6.18 -17.65 6.33
CA SER A 72 5.59 -18.96 6.60
C SER A 72 6.61 -20.09 6.54
N ARG A 73 7.50 -20.07 5.54
CA ARG A 73 8.59 -21.05 5.41
C ARG A 73 9.56 -21.00 6.58
N SER A 74 9.97 -19.81 7.02
CA SER A 74 10.89 -19.63 8.15
C SER A 74 10.31 -20.16 9.46
N MET A 75 8.99 -20.02 9.63
CA MET A 75 8.26 -20.46 10.82
C MET A 75 7.76 -21.90 10.73
N ARG A 76 7.99 -22.58 9.59
CA ARG A 76 7.49 -23.95 9.32
C ARG A 76 5.97 -24.09 9.43
N ILE A 77 5.25 -23.02 9.10
CA ILE A 77 3.79 -23.02 9.02
C ILE A 77 3.33 -23.10 7.57
N SER A 78 2.13 -23.62 7.36
CA SER A 78 1.47 -23.53 6.06
C SER A 78 1.25 -22.05 5.69
N ARG A 79 1.26 -21.75 4.39
CA ARG A 79 0.85 -20.44 3.86
C ARG A 79 -0.67 -20.36 3.70
N GLU A 80 -1.32 -21.51 3.54
CA GLU A 80 -2.77 -21.70 3.46
C GLU A 80 -3.35 -22.13 4.80
#